data_AF-A0A3P7KK46-F1
#
_entry.id   AF-A0A3P7KK46-F1
#
_cell.length_a   1.000
_cell.length_b   1.000
_cell.length_c   1.000
_cell.angle_alpha   90.00
_cell.angle_beta   90.00
_cell.angle_gamma   90.00
#
_symmetry.space_group_name_H-M   'P 1'
#
loop_
_entity.id
_entity.type
_entity.pdbx_description
1 polymer ?
#
loop_
_entity_poly.entity_id
_entity_poly.type
_entity_poly.pdbx_seq_one_letter_code
_entity_poly.pdbx_strand_id
1 'polypeptide(L)'
;GGISFSRVYFVFKNDEDIIAFKERFHGYVFVDNEGGESVGIVELAPNPKVPHDKLETAKERDLKCGTIETDHEYKKFLSERENPQKLDPVPLEQLIREIDEKEKMLEKNAVQETPLTQYMIRKSIRRTE
;
A
#
# COMPACT_ATOMS: atom_id res chain seq x y z
N GLY A 1 -2.97 20.40 -7.08
CA GLY A 1 -2.54 19.08 -6.61
C GLY A 1 -1.15 19.22 -6.03
N GLY A 2 -0.91 18.73 -4.82
CA GLY A 2 0.43 18.71 -4.25
C GLY A 2 1.30 17.65 -4.93
N ILE A 3 2.58 17.93 -5.11
CA ILE A 3 3.55 16.93 -5.57
C ILE A 3 3.75 15.94 -4.42
N SER A 4 3.43 14.66 -4.65
CA SER A 4 3.64 13.59 -3.68
C SER A 4 4.95 12.89 -3.99
N PHE A 5 5.83 12.75 -2.99
CA PHE A 5 7.09 12.03 -3.12
C PHE A 5 7.06 10.78 -2.24
N SER A 6 7.61 9.69 -2.76
CA SER A 6 7.87 8.49 -1.96
C SER A 6 9.14 8.67 -1.15
N ARG A 7 9.13 8.29 0.12
CA ARG A 7 10.28 8.35 1.02
C ARG A 7 10.38 7.07 1.84
N VAL A 8 11.61 6.65 2.09
CA VAL A 8 11.94 5.51 2.96
C VAL A 8 13.13 5.87 3.83
N TYR A 9 13.21 5.29 5.02
CA TYR A 9 14.33 5.44 5.96
C TYR A 9 15.00 4.09 6.17
N PHE A 10 16.33 4.09 6.15
CA PHE A 10 17.14 2.90 6.40
C PHE A 10 18.00 3.11 7.63
N VAL A 11 18.20 2.02 8.37
CA VAL A 11 19.18 1.95 9.46
C VAL A 11 20.20 0.90 9.06
N PHE A 12 21.41 1.34 8.76
CA PHE A 12 22.51 0.46 8.39
C PHE A 12 23.22 -0.03 9.65
N LYS A 13 23.78 -1.25 9.60
CA LYS A 13 24.57 -1.81 10.70
C LYS A 13 26.03 -1.35 10.63
N ASN A 14 26.56 -1.18 9.42
CA ASN A 14 27.94 -0.77 9.17
C ASN A 14 27.96 0.52 8.34
N ASP A 15 28.97 1.36 8.59
CA ASP A 15 29.12 2.63 7.88
C ASP A 15 29.53 2.46 6.42
N GLU A 16 30.28 1.40 6.10
CA GLU A 16 30.68 1.08 4.72
C GLU A 16 29.46 0.85 3.82
N ASP A 17 28.42 0.21 4.36
CA ASP A 17 27.17 -0.05 3.64
C ASP A 17 26.41 1.26 3.33
N ILE A 18 26.51 2.27 4.21
CA ILE A 18 25.91 3.60 3.99
C ILE A 18 26.57 4.27 2.79
N ILE A 19 27.90 4.25 2.73
CA ILE A 19 28.67 4.89 1.66
C ILE A 19 28.34 4.22 0.33
N ALA A 20 28.44 2.89 0.27
CA ALA A 20 28.13 2.13 -0.95
C ALA A 20 26.68 2.35 -1.43
N PHE A 21 25.72 2.41 -0.50
CA PHE A 21 24.33 2.69 -0.83
C PHE A 21 24.15 4.10 -1.41
N LYS A 22 24.75 5.10 -0.76
CA LYS A 22 24.68 6.49 -1.23
C LYS A 22 25.29 6.63 -2.63
N GLU A 23 26.47 6.09 -2.86
CA GLU A 23 27.15 6.16 -4.17
C GLU A 23 26.34 5.52 -5.30
N ARG A 24 25.61 4.44 -4.98
CA ARG A 24 24.79 3.73 -5.97
C ARG A 24 23.46 4.40 -6.26
N PHE A 25 22.79 4.96 -5.25
CA PHE A 25 21.39 5.37 -5.35
C PHE A 25 21.15 6.88 -5.31
N HIS A 26 22.13 7.68 -4.87
CA HIS A 26 22.01 9.13 -4.97
C HIS A 26 22.10 9.56 -6.43
N GLY A 27 21.02 10.13 -6.97
CA GLY A 27 20.90 10.50 -8.38
C GLY A 27 20.41 9.37 -9.30
N TYR A 28 20.07 8.20 -8.76
CA TYR A 28 19.54 7.09 -9.57
C TYR A 28 18.15 7.41 -10.12
N VAL A 29 17.91 7.13 -11.40
CA VAL A 29 16.61 7.36 -12.04
C VAL A 29 15.75 6.11 -11.94
N PHE A 30 14.65 6.21 -11.19
CA PHE A 30 13.60 5.20 -11.13
C PHE A 30 12.57 5.46 -12.23
N VAL A 31 12.12 4.40 -12.87
CA VAL A 31 11.11 4.45 -13.93
C VAL A 31 9.90 3.66 -13.45
N ASP A 32 8.73 4.29 -13.45
CA ASP A 32 7.46 3.61 -13.12
C ASP A 32 6.89 2.83 -14.32
N ASN A 33 5.76 2.15 -14.10
CA ASN A 33 5.12 1.34 -15.15
C ASN A 33 4.56 2.18 -16.31
N GLU A 34 4.37 3.48 -16.11
CA GLU A 34 3.89 4.43 -17.13
C GLU A 34 5.06 5.12 -17.86
N GLY A 35 6.32 4.78 -17.50
CA GLY A 35 7.53 5.38 -18.07
C GLY A 35 7.93 6.70 -17.41
N GLY A 36 7.32 7.07 -16.29
CA GLY A 36 7.65 8.26 -15.52
C GLY A 36 9.00 8.12 -14.83
N GLU A 37 9.89 9.08 -15.08
CA GLU A 37 11.23 9.13 -14.49
C GLU A 37 11.23 9.93 -13.17
N SER A 38 11.84 9.37 -12.13
CA SER A 38 12.00 9.99 -10.82
C SER A 38 13.43 9.82 -10.31
N VAL A 39 14.09 10.94 -9.97
CA VAL A 39 15.45 10.91 -9.44
C VAL A 39 15.44 10.65 -7.94
N GLY A 40 16.15 9.61 -7.50
CA GLY A 40 16.36 9.29 -6.10
C GLY A 40 17.36 10.23 -5.43
N ILE A 41 17.06 10.65 -4.21
CA ILE A 41 17.98 11.41 -3.36
C ILE A 41 18.24 10.59 -2.10
N VAL A 42 19.52 10.37 -1.81
CA VAL A 42 19.98 9.76 -0.56
C VAL A 42 20.61 10.84 0.31
N GLU A 43 20.04 11.06 1.48
CA GLU A 43 20.48 12.02 2.50
C GLU A 43 20.41 11.40 3.90
N LEU A 44 21.08 12.03 4.87
CA LEU A 44 20.94 11.64 6.27
C LEU A 44 19.55 12.03 6.77
N ALA A 45 18.94 11.16 7.57
CA ALA A 45 17.63 11.42 8.15
C ALA A 45 17.68 12.67 9.05
N PRO A 46 16.68 13.58 8.98
CA PRO A 46 16.63 14.78 9.82
C PRO A 46 16.67 14.46 11.33
N ASN A 47 16.10 13.32 11.71
CA ASN A 47 16.24 12.76 13.05
C ASN A 47 16.91 11.37 12.94
N PRO A 48 18.20 11.26 13.27
CA PRO A 48 18.92 10.00 13.19
C PRO A 48 18.65 9.06 14.38
N LYS A 49 17.78 9.45 15.34
CA LYS A 49 17.44 8.60 16.48
C LYS A 49 16.63 7.41 16.01
N VAL A 50 17.27 6.24 16.02
CA VAL A 50 16.60 4.96 15.80
C VAL A 50 16.05 4.50 17.16
N PRO A 51 14.75 4.22 17.29
CA PRO A 51 14.23 3.54 18.47
C PRO A 51 14.96 2.20 18.61
N HIS A 52 15.83 2.07 19.61
CA HIS A 52 16.53 0.82 19.93
C HIS A 52 15.62 -0.16 20.65
N ASP A 53 14.38 -0.27 20.19
CA ASP A 53 13.47 -1.23 20.74
C ASP A 53 13.85 -2.58 20.19
N LYS A 54 14.27 -3.44 21.12
CA LYS A 54 14.35 -4.87 20.85
C LYS A 54 12.96 -5.29 20.36
N LEU A 55 12.89 -6.28 19.47
CA LEU A 55 11.61 -6.78 18.97
C LEU A 55 10.60 -7.04 20.11
N GLU A 56 11.09 -7.51 21.27
CA GLU A 56 10.29 -7.69 22.48
C GLU A 56 9.68 -6.40 23.02
N THR A 57 10.43 -5.30 23.15
CA THR A 57 9.88 -4.01 23.61
C THR A 57 9.05 -3.32 22.53
N ALA A 58 9.32 -3.59 21.25
CA ALA A 58 8.50 -3.11 20.15
C ALA A 58 7.10 -3.76 20.15
N LYS A 59 7.01 -5.06 20.43
CA LYS A 59 5.74 -5.79 20.61
C LYS A 59 4.91 -5.27 21.79
N GLU A 60 5.57 -4.84 22.88
CA GLU A 60 4.88 -4.25 24.04
C GLU A 60 4.19 -2.92 23.70
N ARG A 61 4.76 -2.14 22.76
CA ARG A 61 4.21 -0.83 22.36
C ARG A 61 3.23 -0.92 21.20
N ASP A 62 3.42 -1.87 20.29
CA ASP A 62 2.55 -2.09 19.14
C ASP A 62 2.16 -3.57 19.05
N LEU A 63 0.88 -3.84 19.33
CA LEU A 63 0.27 -5.16 19.24
C LEU A 63 0.35 -5.78 17.84
N LYS A 64 0.58 -4.96 16.80
CA LYS A 64 0.75 -5.42 15.40
C LYS A 64 2.20 -5.67 15.02
N CYS A 65 3.16 -5.41 15.91
CA CYS A 65 4.57 -5.68 15.62
C CYS A 65 4.83 -7.20 15.58
N GLY A 66 5.48 -7.68 14.52
CA GLY A 66 5.84 -9.09 14.37
C GLY A 66 4.67 -10.03 14.07
N THR A 67 3.48 -9.51 13.73
CA THR A 67 2.30 -10.33 13.40
C THR A 67 2.20 -10.67 11.91
N ILE A 68 3.14 -10.20 11.06
CA ILE A 68 3.07 -10.41 9.61
C ILE A 68 2.98 -11.90 9.23
N GLU A 69 3.74 -12.76 9.90
CA GLU A 69 3.71 -14.22 9.67
C GLU A 69 2.39 -14.88 10.07
N THR A 70 1.60 -14.22 10.91
CA THR A 70 0.27 -14.68 11.33
C THR A 70 -0.86 -14.02 10.55
N ASP A 71 -0.57 -12.93 9.84
CA ASP A 71 -1.53 -12.15 9.08
C ASP A 71 -2.15 -12.99 7.96
N HIS A 72 -3.48 -12.95 7.88
CA HIS A 72 -4.23 -13.78 6.94
C HIS A 72 -3.96 -13.38 5.48
N GLU A 73 -3.83 -12.07 5.22
CA GLU A 73 -3.63 -11.55 3.88
C GLU A 73 -2.21 -11.84 3.38
N TYR A 74 -1.21 -11.71 4.26
CA TYR A 74 0.16 -12.13 3.95
C TYR A 74 0.26 -13.63 3.63
N LYS A 75 -0.39 -14.49 4.41
CA LYS A 75 -0.44 -15.93 4.12
C LYS A 75 -1.12 -16.26 2.80
N LYS A 76 -2.23 -15.58 2.50
CA LYS A 76 -2.94 -15.73 1.22
C LYS A 76 -2.06 -15.31 0.05
N PHE A 77 -1.34 -14.20 0.19
CA PHE A 77 -0.39 -13.76 -0.83
C PHE A 77 0.72 -14.79 -1.06
N LEU A 78 1.29 -15.37 0.01
CA LEU A 78 2.31 -16.41 -0.12
C LEU A 78 1.77 -17.66 -0.83
N SER A 79 0.55 -18.10 -0.50
CA SER A 79 -0.04 -19.27 -1.16
C SER A 79 -0.35 -19.02 -2.63
N GLU A 80 -0.84 -17.83 -2.99
CA GLU A 80 -1.04 -17.42 -4.39
C GLU A 80 0.27 -17.33 -5.15
N ARG A 81 1.35 -16.87 -4.51
CA ARG A 81 2.68 -16.78 -5.12
C ARG A 81 3.29 -18.16 -5.39
N GLU A 82 3.16 -19.08 -4.45
CA GLU A 82 3.71 -20.45 -4.57
C GLU A 82 2.88 -21.31 -5.53
N ASN A 83 1.59 -21.05 -5.59
CA ASN A 83 0.68 -21.77 -6.46
C ASN A 83 -0.10 -20.78 -7.34
N PRO A 84 0.55 -20.18 -8.35
CA PRO A 84 -0.10 -19.22 -9.24
C PRO A 84 -1.28 -19.92 -9.90
N GLN A 85 -2.49 -19.63 -9.42
CA GLN A 85 -3.69 -20.17 -10.03
C GLN A 85 -3.73 -19.66 -11.46
N LYS A 86 -3.67 -20.57 -12.43
CA LYS A 86 -4.20 -20.28 -13.76
C LYS A 86 -5.68 -20.05 -13.53
N LEU A 87 -6.09 -18.78 -13.49
CA LEU A 87 -7.50 -18.43 -13.48
C LEU A 87 -8.08 -19.05 -14.75
N ASP A 88 -8.96 -20.04 -14.57
CA ASP A 88 -9.76 -20.51 -15.69
C ASP A 88 -10.49 -19.29 -16.26
N PRO A 89 -10.50 -19.11 -17.58
CA PRO A 89 -11.16 -17.96 -18.19
C PRO A 89 -12.61 -17.94 -17.73
N VAL A 90 -13.03 -16.82 -17.15
CA VAL A 90 -14.42 -16.59 -16.74
C VAL A 90 -15.31 -16.82 -17.98
N PRO A 91 -16.35 -17.67 -17.89
CA PRO A 91 -17.27 -17.89 -19.00
C PRO A 91 -17.80 -16.56 -19.53
N LEU A 92 -17.84 -16.40 -20.86
CA LEU A 92 -18.21 -15.14 -21.51
C LEU A 92 -19.60 -14.66 -21.06
N GLU A 93 -20.52 -15.59 -20.83
CA GLU A 93 -21.87 -15.32 -20.35
C GLU A 93 -21.89 -14.66 -18.97
N GLN A 94 -20.98 -15.05 -18.08
CA GLN A 94 -20.87 -14.44 -16.76
C GLN A 94 -20.32 -13.02 -16.86
N LEU A 95 -19.32 -12.80 -17.72
CA LEU A 95 -18.75 -11.48 -17.94
C LEU A 95 -19.78 -10.49 -18.52
N ILE A 96 -20.60 -10.94 -19.48
CA ILE A 96 -21.69 -10.13 -20.04
C ILE A 96 -22.69 -9.73 -18.95
N ARG A 97 -23.10 -10.67 -18.09
CA ARG A 97 -24.01 -10.39 -16.98
C ARG A 97 -23.44 -9.37 -15.99
N GLU A 98 -22.16 -9.47 -15.66
CA GLU A 98 -21.50 -8.51 -14.77
C GLU A 98 -21.40 -7.10 -15.37
N ILE A 99 -21.22 -6.99 -16.70
CA ILE A 99 -21.24 -5.71 -17.43
C ILE A 99 -22.65 -5.10 -17.37
N ASP A 100 -23.67 -5.87 -17.73
CA ASP A 100 -25.07 -5.40 -17.71
C ASP A 100 -25.51 -4.95 -16.31
N GLU A 101 -25.09 -5.67 -15.27
CA GLU A 101 -25.37 -5.29 -13.88
C GLU A 101 -24.66 -4.00 -13.47
N LYS A 102 -23.38 -3.83 -13.85
CA LYS A 102 -22.63 -2.59 -13.60
C LYS A 102 -23.24 -1.39 -14.31
N GLU A 103 -23.63 -1.54 -15.58
CA GLU A 103 -24.29 -0.49 -16.35
C GLU A 103 -25.64 -0.13 -15.72
N LYS A 104 -26.46 -1.12 -15.34
CA LYS A 104 -27.73 -0.88 -14.65
C LYS A 104 -27.57 -0.21 -13.28
N MET A 105 -26.49 -0.49 -12.55
CA MET A 105 -26.18 0.20 -11.29
C MET A 105 -25.76 1.66 -11.53
N LEU A 106 -24.99 1.90 -12.60
CA LEU A 106 -24.58 3.25 -13.01
C LEU A 106 -25.78 4.08 -13.50
N GLU A 107 -26.65 3.51 -14.32
CA GLU A 107 -27.89 4.14 -14.81
C GLU A 107 -28.83 4.54 -13.65
N LYS A 108 -28.83 3.77 -12.57
CA LYS A 108 -29.62 4.07 -11.37
C LYS A 108 -29.04 5.19 -10.51
N ASN A 109 -27.88 5.79 -10.88
CA ASN A 109 -27.11 6.70 -10.03
C ASN A 109 -26.97 6.16 -8.59
N ALA A 110 -26.93 4.84 -8.44
CA ALA A 110 -26.75 4.21 -7.15
C ALA A 110 -25.28 4.42 -6.79
N VAL A 111 -24.99 5.48 -6.04
CA VAL A 111 -23.66 5.69 -5.47
C VAL A 111 -23.32 4.41 -4.73
N GLN A 112 -22.30 3.69 -5.21
CA GLN A 112 -21.82 2.49 -4.53
C GLN A 112 -21.56 2.88 -3.08
N GLU A 113 -22.28 2.26 -2.15
CA GLU A 113 -22.17 2.61 -0.74
C GLU A 113 -20.79 2.21 -0.24
N THR A 114 -19.89 3.19 -0.19
CA THR A 114 -18.59 3.03 0.46
C THR A 114 -18.72 3.38 1.94
N PRO A 115 -17.81 2.87 2.80
CA PRO A 115 -17.73 3.31 4.19
C PRO A 115 -17.63 4.85 4.33
N LEU A 116 -16.99 5.53 3.37
CA LEU A 116 -16.89 6.99 3.34
C LEU A 116 -18.23 7.65 3.01
N THR A 117 -18.93 7.17 1.98
CA THR A 117 -20.28 7.66 1.61
C THR A 117 -21.26 7.51 2.78
N GLN A 118 -21.24 6.35 3.45
CA GLN A 118 -22.07 6.10 4.63
C GLN A 118 -21.71 7.03 5.80
N TYR A 119 -20.41 7.27 6.04
CA TYR A 119 -19.96 8.21 7.06
C TYR A 119 -20.45 9.64 6.77
N MET A 120 -20.36 10.09 5.51
CA MET A 120 -20.83 11.41 5.10
C MET A 120 -22.34 11.59 5.32
N ILE A 121 -23.16 10.59 4.96
CA ILE A 121 -24.62 10.58 5.18
C ILE A 121 -24.94 10.65 6.68
N ARG A 122 -24.29 9.83 7.51
CA ARG A 122 -24.49 9.86 8.98
C ARG A 122 -24.11 11.22 9.58
N LYS A 123 -23.04 11.85 9.06
CA LYS A 123 -22.57 13.16 9.51
C LYS A 123 -23.47 14.31 9.06
N SER A 124 -24.14 14.21 7.91
CA SER A 124 -25.09 15.24 7.45
C SER A 124 -26.39 15.18 8.26
N ILE A 125 -26.92 13.99 8.53
CA ILE A 125 -28.13 13.79 9.36
C ILE A 125 -27.96 14.43 10.75
N ARG A 126 -26.82 14.17 11.41
CA ARG A 126 -26.49 14.73 12.74
C ARG A 126 -26.31 16.25 12.79
N ARG A 127 -26.18 16.94 11.65
CA ARG A 127 -26.11 18.42 11.60
C ARG A 127 -27.47 19.08 11.41
N THR A 128 -28.46 18.29 11.00
CA THR A 128 -29.83 18.78 10.73
C THR A 128 -30.75 18.55 11.94
N GLU A 129 -30.32 17.72 12.90
CA GLU A 129 -30.83 17.64 14.27
C GLU A 129 -30.16 18.70 15.17
#